data_AF-A0A932Q6S8-F1
#
_entry.id   AF-A0A932Q6S8-F1
#
_cell.length_a   1.000
_cell.length_b   1.000
_cell.length_c   1.000
_cell.angle_alpha   90.00
_cell.angle_beta   90.00
_cell.angle_gamma   90.00
#
_symmetry.space_group_name_H-M   'P 1'
#
loop_
_entity.id
_entity.type
_entity.pdbx_description
1 polymer ?
#
loop_
_entity_poly.entity_id
_entity_poly.type
_entity_poly.pdbx_seq_one_letter_code
_entity_poly.pdbx_strand_id
1 'polypeptide(L)' 'MAKPNKATQAKRGRELAKQDKRKEKAERRAERKDVRANSPRVADGEDPDLAGIVPGPQKSIYDL' A
#
# COMPACT_ATOMS: atom_id res chain seq x y z
N MET A 1 16.28 -38.16 19.98
CA MET A 1 16.15 -36.75 20.41
C MET A 1 14.71 -36.50 20.87
N ALA A 2 14.50 -35.83 22.00
CA ALA A 2 13.15 -35.57 22.53
C ALA A 2 12.38 -34.60 21.63
N LYS A 3 11.09 -34.86 21.40
CA LYS A 3 10.23 -34.00 20.58
C LYS A 3 9.94 -32.68 21.33
N PRO A 4 10.04 -31.51 20.67
CA PRO A 4 9.79 -30.24 21.31
C PRO A 4 8.30 -30.10 21.72
N ASN A 5 8.05 -29.50 22.88
CA ASN A 5 6.70 -29.25 23.40
C ASN A 5 5.85 -28.45 22.39
N LYS A 6 4.56 -28.75 22.26
CA LYS A 6 3.57 -28.05 21.42
C LYS A 6 3.65 -26.52 21.54
N ALA A 7 3.85 -26.01 22.75
CA ALA A 7 3.99 -24.57 22.99
C ALA A 7 5.19 -23.95 22.24
N THR A 8 6.32 -24.65 22.20
CA THR A 8 7.54 -24.19 21.51
C THR A 8 7.38 -24.24 19.99
N GLN A 9 6.68 -25.25 19.47
CA GLN A 9 6.37 -25.37 18.04
C GLN A 9 5.41 -24.24 17.59
N ALA A 10 4.37 -23.96 18.38
CA ALA A 10 3.45 -22.86 18.11
C ALA A 10 4.12 -21.47 18.18
N LYS A 11 5.09 -21.28 19.07
CA LYS A 11 5.91 -20.05 19.09
C LYS A 11 6.73 -19.91 17.81
N ARG A 12 7.43 -20.97 17.41
CA ARG A 12 8.24 -20.99 16.18
C ARG A 12 7.39 -20.70 14.94
N GLY A 13 6.22 -21.31 14.80
CA GLY A 13 5.30 -21.03 13.69
C GLY A 13 4.85 -19.57 13.63
N ARG A 14 4.51 -18.98 14.79
CA ARG A 14 4.14 -17.56 14.89
C ARG A 14 5.30 -16.62 14.54
N GLU A 15 6.53 -16.96 14.92
CA GLU A 15 7.72 -16.17 14.56
C GLU A 15 8.03 -16.24 13.07
N LEU A 16 7.97 -17.43 12.47
CA LEU A 16 8.14 -17.60 11.02
C LEU A 16 7.09 -16.80 10.24
N ALA A 17 5.80 -16.94 10.57
CA ALA A 17 4.73 -16.18 9.92
C ALA A 17 4.92 -14.65 10.03
N LYS A 18 5.44 -14.16 11.17
CA LYS A 18 5.77 -12.74 11.33
C LYS A 18 6.95 -12.33 10.47
N GLN A 19 7.97 -13.18 10.33
CA GLN A 19 9.13 -12.91 9.47
C GLN A 19 8.71 -12.88 7.99
N ASP A 20 7.91 -13.86 7.54
CA ASP A 20 7.44 -13.94 6.16
C ASP A 20 6.57 -12.73 5.79
N LYS A 21 5.62 -12.34 6.66
CA LYS A 21 4.82 -11.13 6.46
C LYS A 21 5.66 -9.85 6.40
N ARG A 22 6.77 -9.79 7.15
CA ARG A 22 7.70 -8.65 7.11
C ARG A 22 8.48 -8.62 5.80
N LYS A 23 8.94 -9.77 5.31
CA LYS A 23 9.62 -9.92 4.01
C LYS A 23 8.71 -9.51 2.87
N GLU A 24 7.50 -10.07 2.81
CA GLU A 24 6.49 -9.72 1.79
C GLU A 24 6.17 -8.22 1.79
N LYS A 25 6.04 -7.62 2.98
CA LYS A 25 5.79 -6.17 3.08
C LYS A 25 6.99 -5.33 2.63
N ALA A 26 8.21 -5.81 2.83
CA ALA A 26 9.42 -5.14 2.36
C ALA A 26 9.53 -5.23 0.83
N GLU A 27 9.32 -6.40 0.26
CA GLU A 27 9.28 -6.66 -1.18
C GLU A 27 8.22 -5.78 -1.86
N ARG A 28 6.97 -5.80 -1.37
CA ARG A 28 5.88 -4.96 -1.89
C ARG A 28 6.20 -3.46 -1.82
N ARG A 29 6.97 -3.01 -0.82
CA ARG A 29 7.39 -1.60 -0.72
C ARG A 29 8.47 -1.26 -1.73
N ALA A 30 9.42 -2.17 -1.97
CA ALA A 30 10.44 -2.00 -3.00
C ALA A 30 9.77 -1.91 -4.39
N GLU A 31 8.90 -2.86 -4.72
CA GLU A 31 8.10 -2.84 -5.96
C GLU A 31 7.34 -1.53 -6.14
N ARG A 32 6.61 -1.07 -5.11
CA ARG A 32 5.87 0.20 -5.19
C ARG A 32 6.79 1.41 -5.38
N LYS A 33 7.99 1.39 -4.79
CA LYS A 33 8.97 2.46 -4.96
C LYS A 33 9.48 2.48 -6.39
N ASP A 34 9.77 1.33 -6.97
CA ASP A 34 10.24 1.19 -8.34
C ASP A 34 9.15 1.59 -9.34
N VAL A 35 7.91 1.13 -9.13
CA VAL A 35 6.75 1.55 -9.93
C VAL A 35 6.58 3.07 -9.85
N ARG A 36 6.63 3.67 -8.66
CA ARG A 36 6.51 5.12 -8.51
C ARG A 36 7.66 5.89 -9.17
N ALA A 37 8.88 5.35 -9.15
CA ALA A 37 10.04 5.98 -9.77
C ALA A 37 9.97 5.92 -11.31
N ASN A 38 9.43 4.83 -11.86
CA ASN A 38 9.36 4.60 -13.30
C ASN A 38 8.03 5.05 -13.92
N SER A 39 7.00 5.30 -13.12
CA SER A 39 5.73 5.82 -13.61
C SER A 39 5.94 7.24 -14.13
N PRO A 40 5.49 7.55 -15.37
CA PRO A 40 5.55 8.91 -15.88
C PRO A 40 4.77 9.83 -14.93
N ARG A 41 5.40 10.93 -14.52
CA ARG A 41 4.68 12.02 -13.86
C ARG A 41 3.79 12.67 -14.90
N VAL A 42 2.54 12.96 -14.53
CA VAL A 42 1.62 13.67 -15.43
C VAL A 42 2.27 15.01 -15.82
N ALA A 43 2.28 15.28 -17.13
CA ALA A 43 3.13 16.30 -17.75
C ALA A 43 2.92 17.72 -17.18
N ASP A 44 1.72 18.02 -16.67
CA ASP A 44 1.35 19.34 -16.16
C ASP A 44 1.06 19.37 -14.65
N GLY A 45 1.32 18.26 -13.94
CA GLY A 45 1.08 18.17 -12.49
C GLY A 45 -0.39 18.11 -12.05
N GLU A 46 -1.34 18.27 -12.97
CA GLU A 46 -2.76 18.01 -12.75
C GLU A 46 -3.10 16.55 -13.02
N ASP A 47 -3.84 15.92 -12.11
CA ASP A 47 -4.37 14.58 -12.29
C ASP A 47 -5.59 14.66 -13.22
N PRO A 48 -5.64 13.92 -14.34
CA PRO A 48 -6.78 13.96 -15.25
C PRO A 48 -8.12 13.62 -14.59
N ASP A 49 -8.11 12.82 -13.52
CA ASP A 49 -9.33 12.48 -12.75
C ASP A 49 -9.78 13.64 -11.84
N LEU A 50 -8.88 14.56 -11.50
CA LEU A 50 -9.15 15.74 -10.66
C LEU A 50 -9.21 17.04 -11.45
N ALA A 51 -8.82 17.03 -12.73
CA ALA A 51 -8.82 18.19 -13.59
C ALA A 51 -10.25 18.78 -13.69
N GLY A 52 -10.38 20.08 -13.41
CA GLY A 52 -11.67 20.79 -13.45
C GLY A 52 -12.59 20.57 -12.23
N ILE A 53 -12.19 19.80 -11.22
CA ILE A 53 -12.94 19.70 -9.97
C ILE A 53 -12.64 20.94 -9.12
N VAL A 54 -13.68 21.73 -8.87
CA VAL A 54 -13.60 22.89 -7.97
C VAL A 54 -13.93 22.43 -6.55
N PRO A 55 -13.01 22.59 -5.58
CA PRO A 55 -13.31 22.27 -4.19
C PRO A 55 -14.37 23.23 -3.64
N GLY A 56 -15.37 22.69 -2.96
CA GLY A 56 -16.46 23.47 -2.37
C GLY A 56 -17.83 22.86 -2.66
N PRO A 57 -18.91 23.52 -2.20
CA PRO A 57 -20.25 23.08 -2.55
C PRO A 57 -20.48 23.22 -4.06
N GLN A 58 -21.15 22.23 -4.65
CA GLN A 58 -21.60 22.31 -6.03
C GLN A 58 -22.48 23.56 -6.20
N LYS A 59 -22.26 24.31 -7.28
CA LYS A 59 -23.07 25.50 -7.59
C LYS A 59 -24.56 25.15 -7.63
N SER A 60 -25.38 26.06 -7.10
CA SER A 60 -26.84 25.99 -7.21
C SER A 60 -27.26 25.97 -8.68
N ILE A 61 -28.28 25.20 -9.01
CA ILE A 61 -28.81 25.07 -10.37
C ILE A 61 -29.38 26.41 -10.89
N TYR A 62 -29.71 27.35 -9.98
CA TYR A 62 -30.34 28.62 -10.30
C TYR A 62 -29.37 29.81 -10.46
N ASP A 63 -28.08 29.65 -10.17
CA ASP A 63 -27.06 30.71 -10.22
C ASP A 63 -26.18 30.64 -11.50
N LEU A 64 -26.77 30.25 -12.64
CA LEU A 64 -26.09 30.11 -13.94
C LEU A 64 -26.04 31.42 -14.75
#